data_AF-A0A1M6H2U6-F1
#
_entry.id   AF-A0A1M6H2U6-F1
#
_cell.length_a   1.000
_cell.length_b   1.000
_cell.length_c   1.000
_cell.angle_alpha   90.00
_cell.angle_beta   90.00
_cell.angle_gamma   90.00
#
_symmetry.space_group_name_H-M   'P 1'
#
loop_
_entity.id
_entity.type
_entity.pdbx_description
1 polymer ?
#
loop_
_entity_poly.entity_id
_entity_poly.type
_entity_poly.pdbx_seq_one_letter_code
_entity_poly.pdbx_strand_id
1 'polypeptide(L)'
;MADWDEADLFAVPLLDGGIGIGQVAAPAGAEALVALSILRADPGRPLAGDEVAAILRVAPDALESGHWRILRLESLPRPRSIVDPAQAGTAPHDPAIAEALLNALAGQLPWDYFPGDFLAGLLRPNFSR
;
A
#
# COMPACT_ATOMS: atom_id res chain seq x y z
N MET A 1 13.77 1.53 -17.12
CA MET A 1 12.68 0.54 -16.98
C MET A 1 12.30 0.58 -15.52
N ALA A 2 11.02 0.76 -15.20
CA ALA A 2 10.57 0.72 -13.80
C ALA A 2 10.92 -0.66 -13.21
N ASP A 3 11.50 -0.67 -12.01
CA ASP A 3 11.96 -1.89 -11.34
C ASP A 3 10.81 -2.65 -10.63
N TRP A 4 9.58 -2.20 -10.86
CA TRP A 4 8.33 -2.68 -10.27
C TRP A 4 7.26 -2.91 -11.36
N ASP A 5 6.39 -3.88 -11.15
CA ASP A 5 5.26 -4.24 -12.02
C ASP A 5 4.01 -4.60 -11.20
N GLU A 6 2.88 -4.81 -11.87
CA GLU A 6 1.65 -5.31 -11.25
C GLU A 6 1.92 -6.60 -10.44
N ALA A 7 1.31 -6.66 -9.26
CA ALA A 7 1.42 -7.71 -8.25
C ALA A 7 2.75 -7.81 -7.50
N ASP A 8 3.71 -6.91 -7.75
CA ASP A 8 4.89 -6.83 -6.90
C ASP A 8 4.53 -6.42 -5.47
N LEU A 9 5.06 -7.16 -4.51
CA LEU A 9 5.07 -6.75 -3.11
C LEU A 9 6.14 -5.68 -2.89
N PHE A 10 5.87 -4.75 -1.99
CA PHE A 10 6.83 -3.77 -1.53
C PHE A 10 6.79 -3.62 -0.02
N ALA A 11 7.95 -3.35 0.57
CA ALA A 11 8.12 -3.03 1.97
C ALA A 11 8.27 -1.53 2.16
N VAL A 12 7.53 -0.98 3.11
CA VAL A 12 7.58 0.43 3.52
C VAL A 12 8.23 0.51 4.91
N PRO A 13 9.29 1.32 5.10
CA PRO A 13 9.87 1.52 6.42
C PRO A 13 8.86 2.11 7.41
N LEU A 14 8.80 1.59 8.63
CA LEU A 14 7.99 2.13 9.72
C LEU A 14 8.84 2.94 10.70
N LEU A 15 8.19 3.77 11.53
CA LEU A 15 8.86 4.65 12.49
C LEU A 15 9.67 3.87 13.54
N ASP A 16 9.23 2.66 13.89
CA ASP A 16 9.96 1.77 14.81
C ASP A 16 11.11 0.97 14.16
N GLY A 17 11.40 1.22 12.88
CA GLY A 17 12.38 0.46 12.09
C GLY A 17 11.88 -0.89 11.58
N GLY A 18 10.63 -1.25 11.87
CA GLY A 18 9.96 -2.38 11.23
C GLY A 18 9.57 -2.08 9.78
N ILE A 19 8.81 -3.00 9.18
CA ILE A 19 8.30 -2.83 7.82
C ILE A 19 6.78 -2.97 7.79
N GLY A 20 6.13 -2.13 6.98
CA GLY A 20 4.76 -2.32 6.51
C GLY A 20 4.79 -2.96 5.12
N ILE A 21 3.70 -3.64 4.75
CA ILE A 21 3.60 -4.32 3.46
C ILE A 21 2.54 -3.65 2.59
N GLY A 22 2.87 -3.49 1.32
CA GLY A 22 1.90 -3.22 0.28
C GLY A 22 2.14 -4.08 -0.96
N GLN A 23 1.21 -3.98 -1.91
CA GLN A 23 1.30 -4.64 -3.20
C GLN A 23 0.87 -3.67 -4.30
N VAL A 24 1.61 -3.65 -5.41
CA VAL A 24 1.21 -2.90 -6.60
C VAL A 24 -0.02 -3.59 -7.20
N ALA A 25 -1.16 -2.91 -7.18
CA ALA A 25 -2.41 -3.41 -7.72
C ALA A 25 -2.52 -3.18 -9.23
N ALA A 26 -1.97 -2.06 -9.73
CA ALA A 26 -1.82 -1.78 -11.15
C ALA A 26 -0.88 -0.57 -11.36
N PRO A 27 -0.03 -0.55 -12.40
CA PRO A 27 0.54 0.69 -12.89
C PRO A 27 -0.56 1.56 -13.49
N ALA A 28 -0.67 2.82 -13.08
CA ALA A 28 -1.70 3.76 -13.51
C ALA A 28 -1.08 4.98 -14.23
N GLY A 29 -0.39 4.74 -15.35
CA GLY A 29 0.24 5.81 -16.12
C GLY A 29 1.42 6.44 -15.36
N ALA A 30 1.24 7.66 -14.84
CA ALA A 30 2.23 8.37 -14.02
C ALA A 30 2.07 8.11 -12.51
N GLU A 31 1.15 7.21 -12.13
CA GLU A 31 0.83 6.87 -10.74
C GLU A 31 0.92 5.36 -10.54
N ALA A 32 1.03 4.93 -9.29
CA ALA A 32 0.85 3.54 -8.90
C ALA A 32 -0.46 3.38 -8.14
N LEU A 33 -1.26 2.39 -8.52
CA LEU A 33 -2.34 1.91 -7.66
C LEU A 33 -1.76 0.88 -6.71
N VAL A 34 -1.88 1.11 -5.41
CA VAL A 34 -1.30 0.24 -4.38
C VAL A 34 -2.35 -0.23 -3.38
N ALA A 35 -2.23 -1.49 -2.97
CA ALA A 35 -2.96 -2.07 -1.85
C ALA A 35 -2.05 -2.05 -0.62
N LEU A 36 -2.52 -1.49 0.49
CA LEU A 36 -1.79 -1.42 1.75
C LEU A 36 -2.34 -2.43 2.74
N SER A 37 -1.44 -3.10 3.45
CA SER A 37 -1.76 -4.21 4.34
C SER A 37 -1.61 -3.87 5.82
N ILE A 38 -2.28 -4.64 6.67
CA ILE A 38 -1.98 -4.70 8.12
C ILE A 38 -0.74 -5.53 8.44
N LEU A 39 -0.22 -6.29 7.47
CA LEU A 39 0.93 -7.14 7.70
C LEU A 39 2.20 -6.32 7.94
N ARG A 40 3.03 -6.81 8.85
CA ARG A 40 4.31 -6.19 9.24
C ARG A 40 5.55 -7.01 8.84
N ALA A 41 5.35 -8.02 8.00
CA ALA A 41 6.40 -8.90 7.52
C ALA A 41 6.02 -9.42 6.13
N ASP A 42 7.02 -9.70 5.30
CA ASP A 42 6.83 -10.23 3.96
C ASP A 42 6.05 -11.57 4.03
N PRO A 43 4.83 -11.63 3.45
CA PRO A 43 4.05 -12.86 3.45
C PRO A 43 4.61 -13.94 2.50
N GLY A 44 5.52 -13.60 1.58
CA GLY A 44 6.01 -14.52 0.54
C GLY A 44 4.94 -14.97 -0.45
N ARG A 45 3.79 -14.30 -0.46
CA ARG A 45 2.62 -14.55 -1.32
C ARG A 45 1.87 -13.25 -1.60
N PRO A 46 1.01 -13.20 -2.64
CA PRO A 46 0.12 -12.07 -2.83
C PRO A 46 -0.73 -11.82 -1.58
N LEU A 47 -1.06 -10.54 -1.35
CA LEU A 47 -1.97 -10.14 -0.29
C LEU A 47 -3.33 -10.78 -0.53
N ALA A 48 -3.94 -11.30 0.54
CA ALA A 48 -5.32 -11.73 0.52
C ALA A 48 -6.24 -10.51 0.72
N GLY A 49 -7.47 -10.59 0.22
CA GLY A 49 -8.39 -9.45 0.22
C GLY A 49 -8.76 -8.95 1.62
N ASP A 50 -8.71 -9.80 2.64
CA ASP A 50 -8.93 -9.49 4.06
C ASP A 50 -7.70 -8.87 4.74
N GLU A 51 -6.52 -8.99 4.13
CA GLU A 51 -5.28 -8.37 4.61
C GLU A 51 -5.09 -6.95 4.09
N VAL A 52 -5.88 -6.55 3.08
CA VAL A 52 -5.82 -5.22 2.47
C VAL A 52 -6.72 -4.25 3.23
N ALA A 53 -6.08 -3.32 3.94
CA ALA A 53 -6.74 -2.26 4.70
C ALA A 53 -7.18 -1.08 3.82
N ALA A 54 -6.36 -0.70 2.85
CA ALA A 54 -6.60 0.47 2.00
C ALA A 54 -6.10 0.24 0.56
N ILE A 55 -6.70 0.98 -0.38
CA ILE A 55 -6.30 0.99 -1.79
C ILE A 55 -6.14 2.45 -2.20
N LEU A 56 -4.93 2.84 -2.57
CA LEU A 56 -4.58 4.23 -2.85
C LEU A 56 -3.95 4.37 -4.23
N ARG A 57 -4.20 5.52 -4.86
CA ARG A 57 -3.32 6.03 -5.92
C ARG A 57 -2.19 6.79 -5.26
N VAL A 58 -0.96 6.50 -5.63
CA VAL A 58 0.22 7.18 -5.09
C VAL A 58 1.16 7.60 -6.21
N ALA A 59 1.90 8.69 -5.98
CA ALA A 59 3.03 9.02 -6.84
C ALA A 59 4.09 7.88 -6.81
N PRO A 60 4.70 7.52 -7.96
CA PRO A 60 5.57 6.35 -8.04
C PRO A 60 6.96 6.61 -7.45
N ASP A 61 7.28 7.84 -7.06
CA ASP A 61 8.62 8.27 -6.60
C ASP A 61 9.20 7.37 -5.49
N ALA A 62 8.38 6.88 -4.54
CA ALA A 62 8.84 5.99 -3.48
C ALA A 62 9.21 4.59 -4.00
N LEU A 63 8.50 4.09 -5.02
CA LEU A 63 8.80 2.82 -5.70
C LEU A 63 10.02 2.97 -6.63
N GLU A 64 10.13 4.09 -7.34
CA GLU A 64 11.21 4.36 -8.31
C GLU A 64 12.54 4.69 -7.64
N SER A 65 12.51 5.41 -6.53
CA SER A 65 13.72 5.72 -5.73
C SER A 65 14.23 4.53 -4.93
N GLY A 66 13.44 3.47 -4.78
CA GLY A 66 13.73 2.34 -3.91
C GLY A 66 13.54 2.63 -2.42
N HIS A 67 12.92 3.77 -2.06
CA HIS A 67 12.52 4.05 -0.68
C HIS A 67 11.56 2.97 -0.17
N TRP A 68 10.58 2.60 -1.00
CA TRP A 68 9.80 1.39 -0.82
C TRP A 68 10.51 0.24 -1.52
N ARG A 69 11.00 -0.72 -0.73
CA ARG A 69 11.80 -1.82 -1.24
C ARG A 69 10.90 -2.85 -1.90
N ILE A 70 11.05 -3.08 -3.21
CA ILE A 70 10.35 -4.15 -3.93
C ILE A 70 10.84 -5.52 -3.44
N LEU A 71 9.90 -6.40 -3.08
CA LEU A 71 10.18 -7.73 -2.53
C LEU A 71 10.08 -8.85 -3.57
N ARG A 72 9.57 -8.57 -4.78
CA ARG A 72 9.41 -9.46 -5.96
C ARG A 72 8.98 -10.90 -5.65
N LEU A 73 7.79 -11.27 -6.11
CA LEU A 73 7.39 -12.68 -6.11
C LEU A 73 7.96 -13.37 -7.36
N GLU A 74 8.85 -14.34 -7.18
CA GLU A 74 9.32 -15.21 -8.28
C GLU A 74 8.13 -15.99 -8.86
N SER A 75 7.66 -15.56 -10.02
CA SER A 75 6.81 -16.33 -10.95
C SER A 75 5.57 -16.98 -10.34
N LEU A 76 4.62 -16.19 -9.85
CA LEU A 76 3.24 -16.66 -9.70
C LEU A 76 2.44 -16.36 -10.99
N PRO A 77 1.51 -17.24 -11.41
CA PRO A 77 0.55 -16.88 -12.45
C PRO A 77 -0.20 -15.64 -11.98
N ARG A 78 0.02 -14.50 -12.65
CA ARG A 78 -0.50 -13.17 -12.26
C ARG A 78 -2.00 -13.30 -11.96
N PRO A 79 -2.43 -13.30 -10.67
CA PRO A 79 -3.84 -13.20 -10.39
C PRO A 79 -4.27 -11.84 -10.91
N ARG A 80 -5.37 -11.77 -11.68
CA ARG A 80 -6.02 -10.47 -11.95
C ARG A 80 -6.19 -9.77 -10.61
N SER A 81 -5.67 -8.55 -10.52
CA SER A 81 -5.64 -7.72 -9.32
C SER A 81 -6.79 -8.03 -8.36
N ILE A 82 -6.45 -8.44 -7.13
CA ILE A 82 -7.44 -8.74 -6.06
C ILE A 82 -8.26 -7.51 -5.65
N VAL A 83 -7.93 -6.36 -6.24
CA VAL A 83 -8.36 -5.03 -5.89
C VAL A 83 -9.08 -4.42 -7.09
N ASP A 84 -10.30 -3.94 -6.85
CA ASP A 84 -11.04 -3.15 -7.82
C ASP A 84 -10.48 -1.71 -7.82
N PRO A 85 -9.92 -1.21 -8.94
CA PRO A 85 -9.41 0.16 -9.05
C PRO A 85 -10.47 1.23 -8.75
N ALA A 86 -11.76 0.92 -8.88
CA ALA A 86 -12.84 1.83 -8.51
C ALA A 86 -12.94 2.08 -7.00
N GLN A 87 -12.30 1.25 -6.17
CA GLN A 87 -12.20 1.47 -4.71
C GLN A 87 -11.13 2.50 -4.35
N ALA A 88 -10.24 2.83 -5.28
CA ALA A 88 -9.28 3.90 -5.07
C ALA A 88 -9.93 5.26 -5.30
N GLY A 89 -9.56 6.25 -4.48
CA GLY A 89 -9.87 7.65 -4.77
C GLY A 89 -9.40 8.08 -6.15
N THR A 90 -9.93 9.19 -6.66
CA THR A 90 -9.60 9.71 -8.00
C THR A 90 -8.31 10.53 -8.02
N ALA A 91 -7.88 11.05 -6.87
CA ALA A 91 -6.66 11.85 -6.75
C ALA A 91 -5.49 11.00 -6.24
N PRO A 92 -4.28 11.19 -6.77
CA PRO A 92 -3.08 10.59 -6.21
C PRO A 92 -2.75 11.20 -4.86
N HIS A 93 -2.25 10.37 -3.97
CA HIS A 93 -1.69 10.75 -2.69
C HIS A 93 -0.15 10.78 -2.75
N ASP A 94 0.44 11.61 -1.89
CA ASP A 94 1.86 11.56 -1.61
C ASP A 94 2.20 10.21 -0.92
N PRO A 95 3.32 9.55 -1.25
CA PRO A 95 3.78 8.34 -0.56
C PRO A 95 3.80 8.46 0.98
N ALA A 96 4.07 9.65 1.52
CA ALA A 96 4.05 9.90 2.95
C ALA A 96 2.66 9.65 3.59
N ILE A 97 1.57 9.77 2.83
CA ILE A 97 0.22 9.45 3.31
C ILE A 97 0.04 7.93 3.47
N ALA A 98 0.56 7.13 2.53
CA ALA A 98 0.56 5.69 2.62
C ALA A 98 1.41 5.21 3.80
N GLU A 99 2.58 5.81 3.99
CA GLU A 99 3.46 5.58 5.15
C GLU A 99 2.76 5.92 6.47
N ALA A 100 2.13 7.08 6.55
CA ALA A 100 1.42 7.51 7.76
C ALA A 100 0.27 6.56 8.10
N LEU A 101 -0.48 6.09 7.10
CA LEU A 101 -1.53 5.10 7.30
C LEU A 101 -0.98 3.76 7.82
N LEU A 102 0.11 3.25 7.22
CA LEU A 102 0.76 2.02 7.69
C LEU A 102 1.28 2.16 9.13
N ASN A 103 1.84 3.32 9.48
CA ASN A 103 2.26 3.60 10.85
C ASN A 103 1.07 3.69 11.82
N ALA A 104 -0.07 4.24 11.39
CA ALA A 104 -1.29 4.28 12.21
C ALA A 104 -1.89 2.88 12.42
N LEU A 105 -1.92 2.05 11.37
CA LEU A 105 -2.31 0.63 11.45
C LEU A 105 -1.38 -0.17 12.38
N ALA A 106 -0.08 0.15 12.39
CA ALA A 106 0.90 -0.45 13.29
C ALA A 106 0.87 0.12 14.73
N GLY A 107 0.00 1.10 15.02
CA GLY A 107 -0.10 1.75 16.34
C GLY A 107 1.04 2.70 16.68
N GLN A 108 1.81 3.14 15.69
CA GLN A 108 2.98 4.02 15.84
C GLN A 108 2.63 5.49 15.59
N LEU A 109 1.57 5.74 14.83
CA LEU A 109 1.03 7.07 14.59
C LEU A 109 -0.39 7.15 15.17
N PRO A 110 -0.75 8.20 15.92
CA PRO A 110 -2.12 8.43 16.34
C PRO A 110 -3.07 8.56 15.15
N TRP A 111 -4.29 8.03 15.26
CA TRP A 111 -5.30 8.12 14.19
C TRP A 111 -5.78 9.55 13.92
N ASP A 112 -5.68 10.41 14.94
CA ASP A 112 -6.01 11.84 14.92
C ASP A 112 -4.81 12.72 14.56
N TYR A 113 -3.72 12.14 14.07
CA TYR A 113 -2.56 12.89 13.59
C TYR A 113 -2.92 13.83 12.43
N PHE A 114 -3.90 13.44 11.61
CA PHE A 114 -4.51 14.29 10.59
C PHE A 114 -5.87 14.81 11.08
N PRO A 115 -6.27 16.02 10.66
CA PRO A 115 -7.55 16.59 11.06
C PRO A 115 -8.74 15.75 10.55
N GLY A 116 -9.72 15.56 11.42
CA GLY A 116 -10.94 14.82 11.13
C GLY A 116 -10.70 13.32 10.91
N ASP A 117 -11.59 12.68 10.16
CA ASP A 117 -11.55 11.23 9.90
C ASP A 117 -10.67 10.88 8.68
N PHE A 118 -9.62 11.65 8.40
CA PHE A 118 -8.84 11.54 7.16
C PHE A 118 -8.31 10.12 6.92
N LEU A 119 -7.58 9.55 7.88
CA LEU A 119 -7.03 8.19 7.75
C LEU A 119 -8.13 7.12 7.72
N ALA A 120 -9.24 7.32 8.45
CA ALA A 120 -10.37 6.39 8.42
C ALA A 120 -11.05 6.41 7.03
N GLY A 121 -11.12 7.58 6.38
CA GLY A 121 -11.63 7.73 5.02
C GLY A 121 -10.77 7.06 3.94
N LEU A 122 -9.53 6.68 4.25
CA LEU A 122 -8.65 5.92 3.35
C LEU A 122 -8.91 4.40 3.41
N LEU A 123 -9.57 3.93 4.48
CA LEU A 123 -9.81 2.51 4.68
C LEU A 123 -10.89 2.01 3.72
N ARG A 124 -10.80 0.74 3.35
CA ARG A 124 -11.85 0.08 2.58
C ARG A 124 -13.14 0.03 3.40
N PRO A 125 -14.34 0.09 2.76
CA PRO A 125 -15.62 0.15 3.46
C PRO A 125 -15.90 -0.96 4.47
N ASN A 126 -15.27 -2.13 4.32
CA ASN A 126 -15.45 -3.29 5.20
C ASN A 126 -14.25 -3.53 6.12
N PHE A 127 -13.30 -2.59 6.17
CA PHE A 127 -12.15 -2.69 7.05
C PHE A 127 -12.44 -1.92 8.34
N SER A 128 -12.71 -2.66 9.42
CA SER A 128 -12.86 -2.11 10.77
C SER A 128 -11.55 -2.28 11.55
N ARG A 129 -11.12 -1.22 12.23
CA ARG A 129 -9.96 -1.22 13.12
C ARG A 129 -10.04 -2.29 14.20
#